data_AF-L1LBL2-F1
#
_entry.id   AF-L1LBL2-F1
#
_cell.length_a   1.000
_cell.length_b   1.000
_cell.length_c   1.000
_cell.angle_alpha   90.00
_cell.angle_beta   90.00
_cell.angle_gamma   90.00
#
_symmetry.space_group_name_H-M   'P 1'
#
loop_
_entity.id
_entity.type
_entity.pdbx_description
1 polymer ?
#
loop_
_entity_poly.entity_id
_entity_poly.type
_entity_poly.pdbx_seq_one_letter_code
_entity_poly.pdbx_strand_id
1 'polypeptide(L)'
;MRELKYHERKLLKKTNFFDWKSEDTHRETKILRRYMIQEPEDYHKYNKLVGNITKLTNELRKLPEDDPFRIKMTDALLEKLYQMGIISLRSNLEVCEKISASTFCRRRLAVVLVQRKFCEHLKQAITYIEQGHVQVGMEVINNPAYHVTRAMEDHITWSQGSKIREKIASFSGVTDDFELLGN
;
A
#
# COMPACT_ATOMS: atom_id res chain seq x y z
N MET A 1 -34.47 -3.80 6.56
CA MET A 1 -35.09 -5.14 6.74
C MET A 1 -35.50 -5.26 8.20
N ARG A 2 -36.64 -5.89 8.51
CA ARG A 2 -37.08 -6.04 9.92
C ARG A 2 -36.20 -7.06 10.65
N GLU A 3 -36.07 -6.88 11.96
CA GLU A 3 -35.43 -7.89 12.80
C GLU A 3 -36.32 -9.15 12.88
N LEU A 4 -35.70 -10.32 12.76
CA LEU A 4 -36.38 -11.61 12.80
C LEU A 4 -36.71 -11.98 14.25
N LYS A 5 -37.94 -12.48 14.48
CA LYS A 5 -38.35 -13.03 15.77
C LYS A 5 -37.55 -14.30 16.09
N TYR A 6 -37.53 -14.70 17.36
CA TYR A 6 -36.76 -15.87 17.82
C TYR A 6 -37.03 -17.15 17.02
N HIS A 7 -38.29 -17.47 16.74
CA HIS A 7 -38.67 -18.65 15.97
C HIS A 7 -38.25 -18.55 14.49
N GLU A 8 -38.34 -17.36 13.90
CA GLU A 8 -37.93 -17.09 12.51
C GLU A 8 -36.41 -17.25 12.36
N ARG A 9 -35.62 -16.73 13.31
CA ARG A 9 -34.16 -16.90 13.34
C ARG A 9 -33.75 -18.36 13.55
N LYS A 10 -34.53 -19.14 14.29
CA LYS A 10 -34.27 -20.58 14.50
C LYS A 10 -34.46 -21.39 13.21
N LEU A 11 -35.38 -20.99 12.34
CA LEU A 11 -35.59 -21.59 11.02
C LEU A 11 -34.59 -21.06 9.98
N LEU A 12 -34.35 -19.75 9.98
CA LEU A 12 -33.54 -19.03 8.99
C LEU A 12 -32.10 -18.79 9.46
N LYS A 13 -31.44 -19.81 10.04
CA LYS A 13 -30.09 -19.66 10.63
C LYS A 13 -28.99 -19.31 9.63
N LYS A 14 -29.14 -19.75 8.38
CA LYS A 14 -28.15 -19.54 7.30
C LYS A 14 -28.48 -18.32 6.43
N THR A 15 -29.60 -17.66 6.69
CA THR A 15 -30.08 -16.57 5.86
C THR A 15 -29.48 -15.26 6.35
N ASN A 16 -28.48 -14.77 5.62
CA ASN A 16 -27.93 -13.43 5.77
C ASN A 16 -27.82 -12.82 4.37
N PHE A 17 -28.43 -11.65 4.18
CA PHE A 17 -28.42 -10.94 2.90
C PHE A 17 -27.21 -10.02 2.74
N PHE A 18 -26.47 -9.76 3.82
CA PHE A 18 -25.30 -8.87 3.82
C PHE A 18 -23.98 -9.63 3.83
N ASP A 19 -23.97 -10.87 4.32
CA ASP A 19 -22.76 -11.67 4.50
C ASP A 19 -22.97 -13.06 3.89
N TRP A 20 -22.36 -13.26 2.71
CA TRP A 20 -22.37 -14.53 2.01
C TRP A 20 -21.04 -15.24 2.16
N LYS A 21 -21.08 -16.54 2.48
CA LYS A 21 -19.87 -17.35 2.70
C LYS A 21 -18.93 -17.43 1.50
N SER A 22 -19.44 -17.25 0.29
CA SER A 22 -18.65 -17.26 -0.95
C SER A 22 -17.80 -16.01 -1.12
N GLU A 23 -18.10 -14.93 -0.41
CA GLU A 23 -17.44 -13.65 -0.59
C GLU A 23 -16.72 -13.22 0.69
N ASP A 24 -15.41 -12.97 0.61
CA ASP A 24 -14.64 -12.35 1.71
C ASP A 24 -14.79 -10.81 1.68
N THR A 25 -16.00 -10.33 1.36
CA THR A 25 -16.32 -8.92 1.10
C THR A 25 -16.03 -8.05 2.32
N HIS A 26 -16.21 -8.60 3.53
CA HIS A 26 -16.01 -7.83 4.76
C HIS A 26 -14.54 -7.47 5.00
N ARG A 27 -13.61 -8.41 4.73
CA ARG A 27 -12.17 -8.18 4.89
C ARG A 27 -11.67 -7.19 3.84
N GLU A 28 -12.10 -7.36 2.60
CA GLU A 28 -11.79 -6.45 1.51
C GLU A 28 -12.28 -5.04 1.82
N THR A 29 -13.57 -4.87 2.14
CA THR A 29 -14.16 -3.56 2.45
C THR A 29 -13.43 -2.88 3.61
N LYS A 30 -13.01 -3.64 4.63
CA LYS A 30 -12.23 -3.10 5.75
C LYS A 30 -10.86 -2.58 5.31
N ILE A 31 -10.18 -3.27 4.40
CA ILE A 31 -8.88 -2.86 3.87
C ILE A 31 -9.04 -1.64 2.94
N LEU A 32 -10.02 -1.68 2.04
CA LEU A 32 -10.35 -0.56 1.14
C LEU A 32 -10.62 0.71 1.92
N ARG A 33 -11.48 0.64 2.95
CA ARG A 33 -11.80 1.79 3.82
C ARG A 33 -10.60 2.26 4.64
N ARG A 34 -9.79 1.34 5.18
CA ARG A 34 -8.62 1.68 5.99
C ARG A 34 -7.58 2.47 5.20
N TYR A 35 -7.34 2.10 3.95
CA TYR A 35 -6.31 2.72 3.10
C TYR A 35 -6.89 3.63 2.03
N MET A 36 -8.19 3.98 2.11
CA MET A 36 -8.88 4.86 1.17
C MET A 36 -8.59 4.51 -0.29
N ILE A 37 -8.64 3.22 -0.62
CA ILE A 37 -8.43 2.73 -1.98
C ILE A 37 -9.66 3.07 -2.82
N GLN A 38 -9.44 3.79 -3.92
CA GLN A 38 -10.51 4.26 -4.80
C GLN A 38 -11.09 3.14 -5.66
N GLU A 39 -10.23 2.31 -6.25
CA GLU A 39 -10.63 1.21 -7.12
C GLU A 39 -10.55 -0.13 -6.38
N PRO A 40 -11.68 -0.85 -6.17
CA PRO A 40 -11.66 -2.18 -5.57
C PRO A 40 -10.78 -3.18 -6.35
N GLU A 41 -10.66 -2.98 -7.66
CA GLU A 41 -9.84 -3.83 -8.53
C GLU A 41 -8.36 -3.86 -8.13
N ASP A 42 -7.84 -2.75 -7.58
CA ASP A 42 -6.47 -2.70 -7.05
C ASP A 42 -6.25 -3.74 -5.95
N TYR A 43 -7.23 -3.93 -5.07
CA TYR A 43 -7.13 -4.91 -4.00
C TYR A 43 -7.07 -6.33 -4.56
N HIS A 44 -7.89 -6.65 -5.57
CA HIS A 44 -7.83 -7.95 -6.24
C HIS A 44 -6.49 -8.16 -6.96
N LYS A 45 -5.94 -7.13 -7.62
CA LYS A 45 -4.60 -7.17 -8.25
C LYS A 45 -3.52 -7.46 -7.22
N TYR A 46 -3.52 -6.76 -6.08
CA TYR A 46 -2.57 -7.03 -5.00
C TYR A 46 -2.74 -8.44 -4.42
N ASN A 47 -3.96 -8.91 -4.23
CA ASN A 47 -4.21 -10.24 -3.69
C ASN A 47 -3.69 -11.34 -4.65
N LYS A 48 -3.86 -11.14 -5.96
CA LYS A 48 -3.30 -12.02 -7.00
C LYS A 48 -1.78 -12.02 -6.97
N LEU A 49 -1.14 -10.86 -6.82
CA LEU A 49 0.32 -10.77 -6.68
C LEU A 49 0.84 -11.49 -5.44
N VAL A 50 0.15 -11.34 -4.31
CA VAL A 50 0.46 -12.09 -3.08
C VAL A 50 0.34 -13.59 -3.33
N GLY A 51 -0.72 -14.06 -4.00
CA GLY A 51 -0.89 -15.46 -4.38
C GLY A 51 0.24 -15.99 -5.27
N ASN A 52 0.76 -15.18 -6.19
CA ASN A 52 1.92 -15.55 -7.01
C ASN A 52 3.19 -15.66 -6.17
N ILE A 53 3.41 -14.74 -5.22
CA ILE A 53 4.56 -14.78 -4.31
C ILE A 53 4.49 -16.03 -3.44
N THR A 54 3.34 -16.34 -2.85
CA THR A 54 3.18 -17.53 -1.99
C THR A 54 3.30 -18.83 -2.78
N LYS A 55 2.82 -18.86 -4.03
CA LYS A 55 3.02 -20.00 -4.92
C LYS A 55 4.51 -20.22 -5.20
N LEU A 56 5.24 -19.16 -5.55
CA LEU A 56 6.68 -19.23 -5.80
C LEU A 56 7.45 -19.68 -4.56
N THR A 57 7.12 -19.16 -3.38
CA THR A 57 7.78 -19.56 -2.13
C THR A 57 7.52 -21.04 -1.81
N ASN A 58 6.32 -21.54 -2.10
CA ASN A 58 5.97 -22.95 -1.92
C ASN A 58 6.70 -23.85 -2.90
N GLU A 59 6.90 -23.42 -4.15
CA GLU A 59 7.71 -24.14 -5.13
C GLU A 59 9.18 -24.19 -4.71
N LEU A 60 9.76 -23.08 -4.25
CA LEU A 60 11.13 -23.03 -3.74
C LEU A 60 11.32 -23.92 -2.49
N ARG A 61 10.31 -24.02 -1.63
CA ARG A 61 10.35 -24.87 -0.43
C ARG A 61 10.37 -26.37 -0.75
N LYS A 62 9.87 -26.78 -1.92
CA LYS A 62 9.87 -28.18 -2.35
C LYS A 62 11.23 -28.66 -2.84
N LEU A 63 12.11 -27.76 -3.26
CA LEU A 63 13.47 -28.09 -3.71
C LEU A 63 14.36 -28.47 -2.53
N PRO A 64 15.42 -29.28 -2.69
CA PRO A 64 16.35 -29.57 -1.62
C PRO A 64 17.15 -28.32 -1.21
N GLU A 65 17.61 -28.27 0.04
CA GLU A 65 18.26 -27.08 0.61
C GLU A 65 19.63 -26.79 -0.01
N ASP A 66 20.34 -27.83 -0.44
CA ASP A 66 21.68 -27.74 -1.03
C ASP A 66 21.69 -27.33 -2.51
N ASP A 67 20.52 -27.23 -3.15
CA ASP A 67 20.43 -26.87 -4.56
C ASP A 67 20.85 -25.40 -4.76
N PRO A 68 21.91 -25.12 -5.56
CA PRO A 68 22.35 -23.76 -5.84
C PRO A 68 21.25 -22.90 -6.50
N PHE A 69 20.32 -23.51 -7.24
CA PHE A 69 19.19 -22.80 -7.83
C PHE A 69 18.23 -22.27 -6.77
N ARG A 70 17.89 -23.10 -5.75
CA ARG A 70 17.05 -22.68 -4.62
C ARG A 70 17.67 -21.49 -3.89
N ILE A 71 18.94 -21.59 -3.53
CA ILE A 71 19.66 -20.53 -2.80
C ILE A 71 19.63 -19.22 -3.57
N LYS A 72 20.03 -19.25 -4.85
CA LYS A 72 20.07 -18.06 -5.71
C LYS A 72 18.68 -17.43 -5.90
N MET A 73 17.65 -18.25 -6.13
CA MET A 73 16.30 -17.74 -6.38
C MET A 73 15.63 -17.24 -5.09
N THR A 74 15.88 -17.87 -3.95
CA THR A 74 15.45 -17.39 -2.64
C THR A 74 16.07 -16.03 -2.33
N ASP A 75 17.37 -15.87 -2.54
CA ASP A 75 18.07 -14.60 -2.32
C ASP A 75 17.51 -13.49 -3.24
N ALA A 76 17.36 -13.78 -4.54
CA ALA A 76 16.76 -12.83 -5.48
C ALA A 76 15.32 -12.42 -5.12
N LEU A 77 14.51 -13.37 -4.63
CA LEU A 77 13.15 -13.07 -4.17
C LEU A 77 13.14 -12.19 -2.93
N LEU A 78 13.95 -12.52 -1.92
CA LEU A 78 14.06 -11.74 -0.68
C LEU A 78 14.60 -10.34 -0.95
N GLU A 79 15.62 -10.22 -1.80
CA GLU A 79 16.19 -8.95 -2.24
C GLU A 79 15.11 -8.07 -2.87
N LYS A 80 14.37 -8.60 -3.84
CA LYS A 80 13.31 -7.86 -4.53
C LYS A 80 12.20 -7.41 -3.58
N LEU A 81 11.73 -8.30 -2.72
CA LEU A 81 10.66 -7.99 -1.75
C LEU A 81 11.11 -6.97 -0.70
N TYR A 82 12.39 -7.01 -0.31
CA TYR A 82 12.98 -6.02 0.58
C TYR A 82 13.08 -4.66 -0.10
N GLN A 83 13.65 -4.58 -1.31
CA GLN A 83 13.79 -3.33 -2.07
C GLN A 83 12.44 -2.65 -2.31
N MET A 84 11.40 -3.43 -2.62
CA MET A 84 10.03 -2.93 -2.77
C MET A 84 9.38 -2.49 -1.45
N GLY A 85 9.97 -2.80 -0.29
CA GLY A 85 9.47 -2.42 1.03
C GLY A 85 8.33 -3.30 1.56
N ILE A 86 8.11 -4.47 0.97
CA ILE A 86 7.06 -5.41 1.39
C ILE A 86 7.51 -6.16 2.65
N ILE A 87 8.78 -6.54 2.71
CA ILE A 87 9.39 -7.22 3.85
C ILE A 87 10.35 -6.25 4.56
N SER A 88 10.42 -6.34 5.90
CA SER A 88 11.35 -5.57 6.75
C SER A 88 12.75 -6.14 6.85
N LEU A 89 12.93 -7.45 6.79
CA LEU A 89 14.20 -8.16 7.00
C LEU A 89 14.42 -9.22 5.92
N ARG A 90 15.66 -9.32 5.40
CA ARG A 90 16.08 -10.34 4.43
C ARG A 90 16.49 -11.66 5.11
N SER A 91 15.67 -12.17 6.02
CA SER A 91 16.04 -13.37 6.79
C SER A 91 15.40 -14.62 6.21
N ASN A 92 14.09 -14.78 6.41
CA ASN A 92 13.45 -16.09 6.27
C ASN A 92 12.39 -16.11 5.18
N LEU A 93 12.33 -17.22 4.43
CA LEU A 93 11.27 -17.50 3.47
C LEU A 93 9.87 -17.56 4.12
N GLU A 94 9.79 -17.88 5.41
CA GLU A 94 8.56 -17.85 6.20
C GLU A 94 7.89 -16.47 6.25
N VAL A 95 8.68 -15.39 6.15
CA VAL A 95 8.14 -14.03 6.13
C VAL A 95 7.34 -13.80 4.85
N CYS A 96 7.73 -14.44 3.74
CA CYS A 96 7.04 -14.33 2.47
C CYS A 96 5.65 -14.99 2.50
N GLU A 97 5.47 -16.05 3.29
CA GLU A 97 4.19 -16.74 3.43
C GLU A 97 3.16 -15.89 4.21
N LYS A 98 3.64 -15.04 5.12
CA LYS A 98 2.81 -14.14 5.93
C LYS A 98 2.44 -12.83 5.22
N ILE A 99 2.87 -12.64 3.96
CA ILE A 99 2.57 -11.41 3.22
C ILE A 99 1.07 -11.34 2.94
N SER A 100 0.47 -10.21 3.31
CA SER A 100 -0.92 -9.87 3.01
C SER A 100 -1.01 -8.75 1.98
N ALA A 101 -2.14 -8.66 1.26
CA ALA A 101 -2.43 -7.56 0.33
C ALA A 101 -2.37 -6.18 1.00
N SER A 102 -2.66 -6.11 2.31
CA SER A 102 -2.51 -4.88 3.10
C SER A 102 -1.08 -4.36 3.18
N THR A 103 -0.07 -5.20 2.95
CA THR A 103 1.33 -4.78 2.91
C THR A 103 1.63 -3.93 1.68
N PHE A 104 1.08 -4.30 0.51
CA PHE A 104 1.12 -3.46 -0.69
C PHE A 104 0.36 -2.15 -0.49
N CYS A 105 -0.82 -2.21 0.14
CA CYS A 105 -1.61 -1.02 0.43
C CYS A 105 -0.85 0.01 1.29
N ARG A 106 -0.02 -0.45 2.24
CA ARG A 106 0.83 0.43 3.07
C ARG A 106 1.95 1.12 2.30
N ARG A 107 2.37 0.57 1.16
CA ARG A 107 3.44 1.13 0.31
C ARG A 107 2.92 2.04 -0.80
N ARG A 108 1.60 2.28 -0.87
CA ARG A 108 1.01 3.32 -1.73
C ARG A 108 1.50 4.70 -1.27
N LEU A 109 1.78 5.58 -2.22
CA LEU A 109 2.30 6.93 -1.98
C LEU A 109 1.48 7.69 -0.93
N ALA A 110 0.15 7.67 -1.03
CA ALA A 110 -0.71 8.35 -0.06
C ALA A 110 -0.50 7.89 1.39
N VAL A 111 -0.29 6.58 1.60
CA VAL A 111 -0.07 6.03 2.95
C VAL A 111 1.34 6.36 3.44
N VAL A 112 2.34 6.29 2.55
CA VAL A 112 3.73 6.62 2.87
C VAL A 112 3.86 8.10 3.27
N LEU A 113 3.17 9.02 2.60
CA LEU A 113 3.15 10.44 2.98
C LEU A 113 2.64 10.67 4.41
N VAL A 114 1.57 9.97 4.80
CA VAL A 114 1.02 10.07 6.16
C VAL A 114 2.00 9.48 7.19
N GLN A 115 2.67 8.39 6.85
CA GLN A 115 3.70 7.78 7.71
C GLN A 115 4.90 8.72 7.90
N ARG A 116 5.33 9.40 6.84
CA ARG A 116 6.44 10.38 6.84
C ARG A 116 6.04 11.78 7.32
N LYS A 117 4.82 11.95 7.82
CA LYS A 117 4.30 13.22 8.39
C LYS A 117 4.21 14.38 7.40
N PHE A 118 4.13 14.11 6.09
CA PHE A 118 3.76 15.13 5.10
C PHE A 118 2.30 15.58 5.24
N CYS A 119 1.43 14.67 5.69
CA CYS A 119 0.01 14.92 5.92
C CYS A 119 -0.45 14.24 7.21
N GLU A 120 -1.47 14.82 7.85
CA GLU A 120 -2.09 14.23 9.05
C GLU A 120 -3.10 13.14 8.68
N HIS A 121 -3.84 13.35 7.58
CA HIS A 121 -4.92 12.47 7.16
C HIS A 121 -4.71 11.90 5.77
N LEU A 122 -5.15 10.65 5.58
CA LEU A 122 -5.00 9.96 4.30
C LEU A 122 -5.80 10.63 3.17
N LYS A 123 -6.97 11.19 3.49
CA LYS A 123 -7.79 11.94 2.54
C LYS A 123 -7.05 13.19 2.01
N GLN A 124 -6.33 13.90 2.89
CA GLN A 124 -5.52 15.06 2.51
C GLN A 124 -4.36 14.66 1.61
N ALA A 125 -3.68 13.56 1.94
CA ALA A 125 -2.58 13.03 1.12
C ALA A 125 -3.04 12.70 -0.31
N ILE A 126 -4.20 12.06 -0.45
CA ILE A 126 -4.80 11.78 -1.77
C ILE A 126 -5.06 13.06 -2.53
N THR A 127 -5.72 14.05 -1.92
CA THR A 127 -6.00 15.33 -2.59
C THR A 127 -4.73 16.08 -3.02
N TYR A 128 -3.66 16.05 -2.23
CA TYR A 128 -2.41 16.71 -2.59
C TYR A 128 -1.68 16.01 -3.72
N ILE A 129 -1.74 14.67 -3.77
CA ILE A 129 -1.20 13.90 -4.90
C ILE A 129 -1.99 14.20 -6.17
N GLU A 130 -3.33 14.15 -6.12
CA GLU A 130 -4.18 14.43 -7.28
C GLU A 130 -4.02 15.86 -7.81
N GLN A 131 -3.71 16.82 -6.95
CA GLN A 131 -3.39 18.20 -7.31
C GLN A 131 -1.97 18.40 -7.88
N GLY A 132 -1.11 17.38 -7.83
CA GLY A 132 0.27 17.47 -8.32
C GLY A 132 1.24 18.20 -7.40
N HIS A 133 0.96 18.24 -6.09
CA HIS A 133 1.84 18.89 -5.11
C HIS A 133 3.02 18.01 -4.68
N VAL A 134 3.01 16.72 -5.00
CA VAL A 134 4.02 15.75 -4.56
C VAL A 134 4.83 15.27 -5.74
N GLN A 135 6.15 15.26 -5.59
CA GLN A 135 7.08 14.67 -6.55
C GLN A 135 7.92 13.60 -5.87
N VAL A 136 8.36 12.61 -6.65
CA VAL A 136 9.29 11.58 -6.20
C VAL A 136 10.51 11.67 -7.10
N GLY A 137 11.64 12.06 -6.52
CA GLY A 137 12.82 12.44 -7.29
C GLY A 137 12.54 13.70 -8.12
N MET A 138 12.51 13.56 -9.44
CA MET A 138 12.30 14.67 -10.39
C MET A 138 10.89 14.68 -11.00
N GLU A 139 10.12 13.60 -10.84
CA GLU A 139 8.82 13.45 -11.48
C GLU A 139 7.68 13.80 -10.52
N VAL A 140 6.76 14.65 -10.98
CA VAL A 140 5.51 14.94 -10.26
C VAL A 140 4.56 13.77 -10.43
N ILE A 141 4.07 13.23 -9.30
CA ILE A 141 3.19 12.06 -9.31
C ILE A 141 1.77 12.49 -9.03
N ASN A 142 0.87 12.16 -9.96
CA ASN A 142 -0.56 12.47 -9.85
C ASN A 142 -1.41 11.27 -9.39
N ASN A 143 -0.84 10.06 -9.38
CA ASN A 143 -1.58 8.84 -9.02
C ASN A 143 -1.33 8.44 -7.54
N PRO A 144 -2.37 8.45 -6.67
CA PRO A 144 -2.23 8.02 -5.27
C PRO A 144 -1.88 6.55 -5.09
N ALA A 145 -2.14 5.72 -6.11
CA ALA A 145 -1.83 4.29 -6.14
C ALA A 145 -0.36 3.96 -6.44
N TYR A 146 0.47 4.97 -6.72
CA TYR A 146 1.89 4.78 -6.99
C TYR A 146 2.58 4.00 -5.86
N HIS A 147 3.28 2.92 -6.20
CA HIS A 147 3.97 2.07 -5.23
C HIS A 147 5.38 2.61 -4.98
N VAL A 148 5.66 3.00 -3.74
CA VAL A 148 6.95 3.59 -3.36
C VAL A 148 7.91 2.50 -2.89
N THR A 149 9.05 2.36 -3.56
CA THR A 149 10.14 1.48 -3.13
C THR A 149 10.91 2.08 -1.95
N ARG A 150 11.72 1.29 -1.22
CA ARG A 150 12.48 1.81 -0.08
C ARG A 150 13.42 2.95 -0.47
N ALA A 151 14.10 2.82 -1.61
CA ALA A 151 15.04 3.82 -2.09
C ALA A 151 14.34 5.11 -2.52
N MET A 152 13.18 4.99 -3.17
CA MET A 152 12.40 6.16 -3.62
C MET A 152 11.76 6.94 -2.47
N GLU A 153 11.59 6.31 -1.31
CA GLU A 153 10.94 6.92 -0.15
C GLU A 153 11.67 8.15 0.39
N ASP A 154 13.00 8.16 0.31
CA ASP A 154 13.83 9.28 0.77
C ASP A 154 13.85 10.44 -0.24
N HIS A 155 13.38 10.21 -1.47
CA HIS A 155 13.29 11.21 -2.54
C HIS A 155 11.90 11.83 -2.68
N ILE A 156 10.99 11.59 -1.72
CA ILE A 156 9.67 12.21 -1.72
C ILE A 156 9.82 13.66 -1.26
N THR A 157 9.45 14.62 -2.11
CA THR A 157 9.43 16.04 -1.77
C THR A 157 8.17 16.73 -2.30
N TRP A 158 7.93 17.95 -1.86
CA TRP A 158 6.93 18.81 -2.50
C TRP A 158 7.43 19.22 -3.91
N SER A 159 6.50 19.37 -4.85
CA SER A 159 6.81 19.86 -6.19
C SER A 159 7.27 21.32 -6.16
N GLN A 160 8.03 21.71 -7.19
CA GLN A 160 8.42 23.11 -7.40
C GLN A 160 7.15 23.96 -7.67
N GLY A 161 7.04 25.14 -7.06
CA GLY A 161 5.84 25.99 -7.14
C GLY A 161 4.63 25.49 -6.32
N SER A 162 4.81 24.50 -5.45
CA SER A 162 3.75 24.05 -4.55
C SER A 162 3.46 25.09 -3.45
N LYS A 163 2.24 25.63 -3.43
CA LYS A 163 1.75 26.52 -2.36
C LYS A 163 1.87 25.91 -0.95
N ILE A 164 1.87 24.58 -0.86
CA ILE A 164 2.06 23.88 0.42
C ILE A 164 3.50 24.07 0.91
N ARG A 165 4.48 23.94 0.02
CA ARG A 165 5.89 24.18 0.33
C ARG A 165 6.11 25.63 0.76
N GLU A 166 5.52 26.58 0.05
CA GLU A 166 5.59 28.02 0.40
C GLU A 166 5.05 28.29 1.81
N LYS A 167 3.90 27.69 2.14
CA LYS A 167 3.28 27.83 3.46
C LYS A 167 4.13 27.21 4.58
N ILE A 168 4.83 26.11 4.29
CA ILE A 168 5.75 25.47 5.24
C ILE A 168 7.01 26.33 5.41
N ALA A 169 7.56 26.88 4.31
CA ALA A 169 8.71 27.78 4.35
C ALA A 169 8.38 29.06 5.13
N SER A 170 7.21 29.66 4.92
CA SER A 170 6.80 30.88 5.64
C SER A 170 6.57 30.64 7.12
N PHE A 171 6.01 29.48 7.47
CA PHE A 171 5.87 29.08 8.87
C PHE A 171 7.24 28.86 9.56
N SER A 172 8.22 28.30 8.85
CA SER A 172 9.57 28.07 9.38
C SER A 172 10.49 29.29 9.32
N GLY A 173 10.09 30.35 8.63
CA GLY A 173 10.90 31.56 8.44
C GLY A 173 12.05 31.40 7.45
N VAL A 174 12.02 30.36 6.60
CA VAL A 174 13.05 30.04 5.59
C VAL A 174 12.55 30.41 4.18
N THR A 175 11.65 31.38 4.08
CA THR A 175 11.16 31.85 2.78
C THR A 175 12.25 32.58 2.04
N ASP A 176 12.59 32.07 0.86
CA ASP A 176 13.37 32.78 -0.13
C ASP A 176 12.46 33.11 -1.33
N ASP A 177 12.19 34.39 -1.52
CA ASP A 177 11.32 34.90 -2.59
C ASP A 177 11.96 34.72 -3.98
N PHE A 178 13.26 34.44 -4.07
CA PHE A 178 13.93 34.16 -5.35
C PHE A 178 13.50 32.81 -5.93
N GLU A 179 13.31 31.78 -5.08
CA GLU A 179 12.85 30.46 -5.51
C GLU A 179 11.40 30.49 -6.02
N LEU A 180 10.59 31.45 -5.56
CA LEU A 180 9.19 31.64 -5.95
C LEU A 180 9.01 32.23 -7.35
N LEU A 181 10.03 32.94 -7.86
CA LEU A 181 10.00 33.62 -9.15
C LEU A 181 10.49 32.73 -10.31
N GLY A 182 10.80 31.45 -10.05
CA GLY A 182 11.39 30.52 -11.01
C GLY A 182 10.38 29.75 -11.87
N ASN A 183 10.26 30.19 -13.14
CA ASN A 183 9.60 29.61 -14.32
C ASN A 183 8.07 29.45 -14.34
#